data_AF-A0A9N9K7E2-F1
#
_entry.id   AF-A0A9N9K7E2-F1
#
_cell.length_a   1.000
_cell.length_b   1.000
_cell.length_c   1.000
_cell.angle_alpha   90.00
_cell.angle_beta   90.00
_cell.angle_gamma   90.00
#
_symmetry.space_group_name_H-M   'P 1'
#
loop_
_entity.id
_entity.type
_entity.pdbx_description
1 polymer ?
#
loop_
_entity_poly.entity_id
_entity_poly.type
_entity_poly.pdbx_seq_one_letter_code
_entity_poly.pdbx_strand_id
1 'polypeptide(L)'
;TGQRPFDGSQFDIGLAVKICQGERPKFNSKTPNLYAYLANRCLHSVPSRRISILQVTQTINDWVTKLNTIPPQDPEEIDDSTELIK
;
A
#
# COMPACT_ATOMS: atom_id res chain seq x y z
N THR A 1 5.68 -1.08 -8.75
CA THR A 1 6.17 -0.12 -9.76
C THR A 1 7.64 -0.30 -10.09
N GLY A 2 8.46 -0.91 -9.22
CA GLY A 2 9.91 -1.06 -9.45
C GLY A 2 10.72 0.24 -9.34
N GLN A 3 10.03 1.37 -9.18
CA GLN A 3 10.63 2.69 -9.01
C GLN A 3 11.24 2.82 -7.60
N ARG A 4 12.39 3.48 -7.53
CA ARG A 4 13.07 3.75 -6.26
C ARG A 4 12.17 4.64 -5.36
N PRO A 5 12.08 4.38 -4.04
CA PRO A 5 11.40 5.31 -3.13
C PRO A 5 12.05 6.70 -3.19
N PHE A 6 11.23 7.75 -3.16
CA PHE A 6 11.68 9.15 -3.30
C PHE A 6 12.46 9.42 -4.60
N ASP A 7 12.11 8.72 -5.68
CA ASP A 7 12.64 9.02 -7.01
C ASP A 7 12.42 10.50 -7.37
N GLY A 8 13.44 11.12 -7.97
CA GLY A 8 13.50 12.56 -8.22
C GLY A 8 14.03 13.42 -7.06
N SER A 9 14.20 12.87 -5.85
CA SER A 9 14.86 13.55 -4.73
C SER A 9 16.36 13.24 -4.68
N GLN A 10 17.17 14.22 -4.27
CA GLN A 10 18.57 13.98 -3.93
C GLN A 10 18.66 13.14 -2.64
N PHE A 11 19.49 12.11 -2.64
CA PHE A 11 19.71 11.23 -1.49
C PHE A 11 20.76 11.84 -0.54
N ASP A 12 20.36 12.89 0.18
CA ASP A 12 21.21 13.64 1.10
C ASP A 12 20.55 13.83 2.48
N ILE A 13 21.20 14.63 3.34
CA ILE A 13 20.72 14.97 4.68
C ILE A 13 19.37 15.70 4.61
N GLY A 14 19.13 16.51 3.57
CA GLY A 14 17.86 17.20 3.39
C GLY A 14 16.69 16.23 3.24
N LEU A 15 16.87 15.16 2.47
CA LEU A 15 15.88 14.08 2.37
C LEU A 15 15.69 13.36 3.71
N ALA A 16 16.78 13.08 4.43
CA ALA A 16 16.70 12.45 5.75
C ALA A 16 15.88 13.30 6.74
N VAL A 17 16.09 14.62 6.78
CA VAL A 17 15.34 15.56 7.62
C VAL A 17 13.85 15.54 7.27
N LYS A 18 13.51 15.59 5.98
CA LYS A 18 12.12 15.49 5.51
C LYS A 18 11.43 14.20 5.96
N ILE A 19 12.12 13.06 5.86
CA ILE A 19 11.59 11.77 6.33
C ILE A 19 11.35 11.78 7.84
N CYS A 20 12.29 12.33 8.62
CA CYS A 20 12.14 12.51 10.06
C CYS A 20 10.96 13.42 10.43
N GLN A 21 10.65 14.41 9.58
CA GLN A 21 9.50 15.30 9.71
C GLN A 21 8.17 14.69 9.24
N GLY A 22 8.20 13.47 8.71
CA GLY A 22 6.99 12.74 8.33
C GLY A 22 6.78 12.56 6.83
N GLU A 23 7.71 12.99 5.97
CA GLU A 23 7.60 12.71 4.54
C GLU A 23 7.65 11.19 4.28
N ARG A 24 6.75 10.70 3.42
CA ARG A 24 6.61 9.27 3.08
C ARG A 24 6.51 9.07 1.57
N PRO A 25 6.90 7.90 1.05
CA PRO A 25 6.73 7.59 -0.36
C PRO A 25 5.27 7.71 -0.79
N LYS A 26 5.04 8.27 -1.98
CA LYS A 26 3.71 8.32 -2.58
C LYS A 26 3.39 7.01 -3.29
N PHE A 27 2.13 6.62 -3.27
CA PHE A 27 1.61 5.49 -4.03
C PHE A 27 0.93 6.03 -5.29
N ASN A 28 1.10 5.33 -6.41
CA ASN A 28 0.35 5.66 -7.62
C ASN A 28 -0.99 4.91 -7.65
N SER A 29 -1.85 5.26 -8.60
CA SER A 29 -3.18 4.66 -8.77
C SER A 29 -3.16 3.16 -9.10
N LYS A 30 -2.02 2.61 -9.53
CA LYS A 30 -1.86 1.17 -9.81
C LYS A 30 -1.50 0.37 -8.56
N THR A 31 -1.17 1.01 -7.44
CA THR A 31 -0.91 0.31 -6.18
C THR A 31 -2.24 -0.13 -5.57
N PRO A 32 -2.47 -1.42 -5.31
CA PRO A 32 -3.66 -1.86 -4.60
C PRO A 32 -3.80 -1.17 -3.25
N ASN A 33 -5.03 -0.73 -2.92
CA ASN A 33 -5.34 0.02 -1.70
C ASN A 33 -4.81 -0.66 -0.42
N LEU A 34 -4.81 -2.00 -0.39
CA LEU A 34 -4.26 -2.76 0.73
C LEU A 34 -2.79 -2.45 1.00
N TYR A 35 -1.96 -2.41 -0.04
CA TYR A 35 -0.52 -2.15 0.12
C TYR A 35 -0.26 -0.72 0.57
N ALA A 36 -1.01 0.26 0.06
CA ALA A 36 -0.93 1.64 0.54
C ALA A 36 -1.35 1.75 2.02
N TYR A 37 -2.44 1.08 2.41
CA TYR A 37 -2.89 1.00 3.79
C TYR A 37 -1.82 0.40 4.71
N LEU A 38 -1.28 -0.77 4.37
CA LEU A 38 -0.23 -1.44 5.15
C LEU A 38 1.04 -0.60 5.24
N ALA A 39 1.50 -0.03 4.13
CA ALA A 39 2.71 0.78 4.13
C ALA A 39 2.57 2.04 5.00
N ASN A 40 1.42 2.71 4.97
CA ASN A 40 1.15 3.85 5.85
C ASN A 40 1.17 3.47 7.35
N ARG A 41 0.62 2.30 7.68
CA ARG A 41 0.63 1.77 9.05
C ARG A 41 2.03 1.34 9.50
N CYS A 42 2.80 0.68 8.64
CA CYS A 42 4.17 0.28 8.93
C CYS A 42 5.11 1.48 9.09
N LEU A 43 4.90 2.54 8.30
CA LEU A 43 5.72 3.75 8.30
C LEU A 43 5.19 4.84 9.25
N HIS A 44 4.33 4.49 10.20
CA HIS A 44 3.78 5.45 11.17
C HIS A 44 4.92 6.17 11.92
N SER A 45 4.82 7.51 12.01
CA SER A 45 5.87 8.36 12.59
C SER A 45 6.15 8.04 14.06
N VAL A 46 5.10 7.75 14.83
CA VAL A 46 5.22 7.22 16.20
C VAL A 46 5.54 5.72 16.14
N PRO A 47 6.72 5.27 16.61
CA PRO A 47 7.14 3.87 16.49
C PRO A 47 6.19 2.86 17.16
N SER A 48 5.65 3.20 18.33
CA SER A 48 4.70 2.33 19.06
C SER A 48 3.35 2.15 18.38
N ARG A 49 3.02 2.98 17.38
CA ARG A 49 1.79 2.87 16.59
C ARG A 49 1.97 2.11 15.27
N ARG A 50 3.19 1.66 14.98
CA ARG A 50 3.44 0.80 13.81
C ARG A 50 2.79 -0.55 14.04
N ILE A 51 2.19 -1.10 12.99
CA ILE A 51 1.57 -2.43 13.06
C ILE A 51 2.65 -3.52 13.21
N SER A 52 2.29 -4.60 13.90
CA SER A 52 3.19 -5.74 14.08
C SER A 52 3.24 -6.60 12.81
N ILE A 53 4.29 -7.41 12.69
CA ILE A 53 4.40 -8.38 11.59
C ILE A 53 3.21 -9.35 11.58
N LEU A 54 2.69 -9.72 12.75
CA LEU A 54 1.52 -10.59 12.86
C LEU A 54 0.29 -9.94 12.22
N GLN A 55 0.04 -8.66 12.50
CA GLN A 55 -1.07 -7.90 11.91
C GLN A 55 -0.92 -7.74 10.40
N VAL A 56 0.31 -7.50 9.92
CA VAL A 56 0.61 -7.45 8.47
C VAL A 56 0.25 -8.79 7.81
N THR A 57 0.75 -9.90 8.35
CA THR A 57 0.51 -11.24 7.82
C THR A 57 -0.98 -11.59 7.82
N GLN A 58 -1.69 -11.31 8.91
CA GLN A 58 -3.14 -11.52 8.99
C GLN A 58 -3.88 -10.72 7.90
N THR A 59 -3.57 -9.44 7.76
CA THR A 59 -4.20 -8.56 6.77
C THR A 59 -3.98 -9.04 5.33
N ILE A 60 -2.77 -9.51 5.02
CA ILE A 60 -2.44 -10.05 3.69
C ILE A 60 -3.17 -11.38 3.46
N ASN A 61 -3.16 -12.30 4.44
CA ASN A 61 -3.82 -13.59 4.32
C ASN A 61 -5.34 -13.44 4.14
N ASP A 62 -5.97 -12.54 4.89
CA ASP A 62 -7.39 -12.24 4.76
C ASP A 62 -7.73 -11.72 3.36
N TRP A 63 -6.86 -10.86 2.79
CA TRP A 63 -7.04 -10.35 1.44
C TRP A 63 -6.88 -11.45 0.38
N VAL A 64 -5.83 -12.27 0.46
CA VAL A 64 -5.61 -13.41 -0.44
C VAL A 64 -6.78 -14.39 -0.37
N THR A 65 -7.26 -14.70 0.83
CA THR A 65 -8.45 -15.54 1.02
C THR A 65 -9.66 -14.95 0.31
N LYS A 66 -9.93 -13.64 0.48
CA LYS A 66 -11.04 -12.95 -0.20
C LYS A 66 -10.93 -13.02 -1.73
N LEU A 67 -9.72 -12.87 -2.28
CA LEU A 67 -9.49 -12.98 -3.72
C LEU A 67 -9.76 -14.41 -4.23
N ASN A 68 -9.38 -15.43 -3.46
CA ASN A 68 -9.58 -16.83 -3.82
C ASN A 68 -11.02 -17.33 -3.62
N THR A 69 -11.83 -16.62 -2.82
CA THR A 69 -13.27 -16.90 -2.67
C THR A 69 -14.13 -16.28 -3.76
N ILE A 70 -13.55 -15.44 -4.62
CA ILE A 70 -14.22 -14.98 -5.84
C ILE A 70 -14.22 -16.20 -6.78
N PRO A 71 -15.39 -16.74 -7.18
CA PRO A 71 -15.46 -17.78 -8.19
C PRO A 71 -14.67 -17.33 -9.43
N PRO A 72 -14.05 -18.24 -10.20
CA PRO A 72 -13.51 -17.87 -11.51
C PRO A 72 -14.58 -17.06 -12.23
N GLN A 73 -14.28 -15.81 -12.56
CA GLN A 73 -15.20 -14.96 -13.31
C GLN A 73 -15.43 -15.68 -14.64
N ASP A 74 -16.66 -16.14 -14.87
CA ASP A 74 -17.04 -16.52 -16.23
C ASP A 74 -16.79 -15.29 -17.11
N PRO A 75 -16.09 -15.42 -18.25
CA PRO A 75 -15.60 -14.28 -19.04
C PRO A 75 -16.68 -13.32 -19.57
N GLU A 76 -17.95 -13.52 -19.24
CA GLU A 76 -19.10 -12.74 -19.72
C GLU A 76 -19.62 -11.70 -18.73
N GLU A 77 -19.12 -11.60 -17.50
CA GLU A 77 -19.60 -10.60 -16.53
C GLU A 77 -18.48 -9.69 -15.98
N ILE A 78 -17.87 -8.91 -16.88
CA ILE A 78 -17.08 -7.73 -16.46
C ILE A 78 -18.10 -6.61 -16.15
N ASP A 79 -18.51 -6.52 -14.89
CA ASP A 79 -19.26 -5.36 -14.39
C ASP A 79 -18.31 -4.16 -14.21
N ASP A 80 -18.41 -3.23 -15.17
CA ASP A 80 -17.73 -1.92 -15.24
C ASP A 80 -18.02 -1.01 -14.03
N SER A 81 -18.93 -1.42 -13.12
CA SER A 81 -19.35 -0.61 -11.97
C SER A 81 -18.34 -0.55 -10.81
N THR A 82 -17.27 -1.36 -10.81
CA THR A 82 -16.25 -1.30 -9.74
C THR A 82 -15.15 -0.24 -9.97
N GLU A 83 -15.19 0.49 -11.08
CA GLU A 83 -14.33 1.66 -11.33
C GLU A 83 -14.83 2.98 -10.69
N LEU A 84 -15.93 2.97 -9.93
CA LEU A 84 -16.43 4.15 -9.19
C LEU A 84 -16.05 4.16 -7.70
N ILE A 85 -14.75 4.16 -7.43
CA ILE A 85 -14.21 4.95 -6.31
C ILE A 85 -12.97 5.67 -6.85
N LYS A 86 -13.20 6.75 -7.61
CA LYS A 86 -12.21 7.80 -7.93
C LYS A 86 -12.25 8.87 -6.86
#